data_AF-A0A3D8MTG6-F1
#
_entry.id   AF-A0A3D8MTG6-F1
#
_cell.length_a   1.000
_cell.length_b   1.000
_cell.length_c   1.000
_cell.angle_alpha   90.00
_cell.angle_beta   90.00
_cell.angle_gamma   90.00
#
_symmetry.space_group_name_H-M   'P 1'
#
loop_
_entity.id
_entity.type
_entity.pdbx_description
1 polymer ?
#
loop_
_entity_poly.entity_id
_entity_poly.type
_entity_poly.pdbx_seq_one_letter_code
_entity_poly.pdbx_strand_id
1 'polypeptide(L)'
;MFTPLRRLGLAALCLLALSACNLDDTAPRSQFVADGEACTSDDACVSGLCLNGLKVCAATCEDSCEGDLVCTEGHCLPADYCDEGFGPGCALTGCEPSCHADATCDLQAEGGPTCVCNQGFEGDGSSCTLVDENPCLIDNGGCGDPELVQCDALVDADSGEREAQCTLINPCITANGGCGDPEFFTCLHTGVGDRECADVDVCADANGGCGDPERYACVPRSGAPPLCRFVASCDVAYEASLVYDSFVSSNDVDGIFVGRPFLVTAPHGFDAENEGYQAANLHQTYLMFELQPLSALRGSSELDVTAIHLDMQVMPSSMSEGAGVVTVHQVANEWYGANLRYSNRPPVLFHELSRMPVFLDGAGLGDHTLRLQGELLSQRVLESVNVGARYLSLMLESEEVGIFYYSNRYNEGAKAPKLSVIANACDQQGFGAQANATVSRSEPDTALGEGDGLVADRDRSEFYVRFDMSQIPVGSEIVGAQLELVAIDATSFGGDATFTLDYLTTEVWDEASVTYSSRPAAAGAELATFTVDTSETRDHAQRIILDTTELFETVAERFEAEQSISLRVAASGDAATFAGRNHSQTAWHPRLTVIYE
;
A
#
# COMPACT_ATOMS: atom_id res chain seq x y z
N MET A 1 -29.88 -39.39 16.16
CA MET A 1 -30.92 -39.68 17.19
C MET A 1 -31.16 -38.41 18.00
N PHE A 2 -32.40 -38.20 18.44
CA PHE A 2 -32.91 -37.26 19.47
C PHE A 2 -32.24 -35.90 19.73
N THR A 3 -33.07 -34.86 19.58
CA THR A 3 -32.90 -33.43 19.93
C THR A 3 -33.19 -33.14 21.43
N PRO A 4 -32.98 -31.90 21.94
CA PRO A 4 -32.66 -31.63 23.36
C PRO A 4 -33.82 -31.12 24.25
N LEU A 5 -33.50 -30.75 25.50
CA LEU A 5 -34.35 -30.02 26.47
C LEU A 5 -33.69 -28.66 26.83
N ARG A 6 -34.39 -27.50 26.72
CA ARG A 6 -35.27 -26.80 27.72
C ARG A 6 -34.50 -26.20 28.92
N ARG A 7 -34.82 -25.02 29.49
CA ARG A 7 -35.86 -23.94 29.33
C ARG A 7 -35.34 -22.68 30.12
N LEU A 8 -35.94 -21.50 30.26
CA LEU A 8 -37.26 -20.87 29.93
C LEU A 8 -37.03 -19.75 28.84
N GLY A 9 -37.82 -18.71 28.53
CA GLY A 9 -39.17 -18.18 28.90
C GLY A 9 -39.11 -16.74 29.46
N LEU A 10 -40.01 -15.78 29.19
CA LEU A 10 -41.39 -15.76 28.63
C LEU A 10 -41.51 -14.69 27.49
N ALA A 11 -42.31 -14.89 26.42
CA ALA A 11 -43.71 -14.42 26.20
C ALA A 11 -43.85 -12.87 26.01
N ALA A 12 -44.74 -12.28 25.19
CA ALA A 12 -45.98 -12.69 24.48
C ALA A 12 -46.32 -11.64 23.38
N LEU A 13 -47.31 -11.70 22.45
CA LEU A 13 -48.16 -12.67 21.69
C LEU A 13 -48.85 -11.82 20.55
N CYS A 14 -49.39 -12.28 19.40
CA CYS A 14 -49.12 -13.41 18.49
C CYS A 14 -50.13 -13.48 17.30
N LEU A 15 -49.68 -13.86 16.07
CA LEU A 15 -50.44 -14.60 15.01
C LEU A 15 -51.54 -13.83 14.20
N LEU A 16 -51.95 -14.17 12.95
CA LEU A 16 -51.51 -15.18 11.94
C LEU A 16 -51.96 -14.87 10.47
N ALA A 17 -51.06 -15.12 9.51
CA ALA A 17 -51.20 -15.76 8.17
C ALA A 17 -52.36 -15.51 7.16
N LEU A 18 -51.95 -15.04 5.96
CA LEU A 18 -52.04 -15.73 4.64
C LEU A 18 -53.26 -16.62 4.27
N SER A 19 -54.00 -16.24 3.23
CA SER A 19 -54.27 -17.04 2.00
C SER A 19 -55.07 -16.22 0.97
N ALA A 20 -55.33 -16.74 -0.24
CA ALA A 20 -55.73 -15.95 -1.42
C ALA A 20 -57.01 -16.43 -2.13
N CYS A 21 -57.60 -15.51 -2.91
CA CYS A 21 -58.57 -15.71 -4.01
C CYS A 21 -59.89 -16.47 -3.74
N ASN A 22 -61.04 -15.78 -3.86
CA ASN A 22 -61.78 -15.75 -5.13
C ASN A 22 -62.96 -14.73 -5.14
N LEU A 23 -63.57 -14.53 -6.31
CA LEU A 23 -64.86 -13.84 -6.47
C LEU A 23 -66.04 -14.81 -6.21
N ASP A 24 -67.16 -14.31 -5.67
CA ASP A 24 -68.45 -14.23 -6.41
C ASP A 24 -69.60 -13.58 -5.60
N ASP A 25 -70.67 -13.20 -6.31
CA ASP A 25 -72.07 -12.95 -5.91
C ASP A 25 -72.44 -12.01 -4.73
N THR A 26 -72.70 -10.76 -5.11
CA THR A 26 -73.97 -10.01 -4.90
C THR A 26 -74.85 -10.26 -3.65
N ALA A 27 -75.09 -9.21 -2.85
CA ALA A 27 -76.43 -8.79 -2.39
C ALA A 27 -76.38 -7.43 -1.64
N PRO A 28 -77.44 -6.58 -1.67
CA PRO A 28 -78.57 -6.50 -2.62
C PRO A 28 -78.58 -5.16 -3.42
N ARG A 29 -79.45 -5.07 -4.43
CA ARG A 29 -79.88 -3.75 -4.96
C ARG A 29 -80.98 -3.17 -4.08
N SER A 30 -80.78 -1.94 -3.59
CA SER A 30 -81.86 -1.00 -3.23
C SER A 30 -81.74 0.21 -4.15
N GLN A 31 -82.28 0.14 -5.36
CA GLN A 31 -83.57 0.76 -5.69
C GLN A 31 -83.60 2.28 -5.47
N PHE A 32 -83.26 3.02 -6.52
CA PHE A 32 -83.87 4.34 -6.75
C PHE A 32 -85.40 4.21 -6.78
N VAL A 33 -86.06 5.00 -5.95
CA VAL A 33 -87.44 5.46 -6.11
C VAL A 33 -87.38 6.95 -5.72
N ALA A 34 -87.23 7.91 -6.65
CA ALA A 34 -88.18 8.34 -7.69
C ALA A 34 -89.38 9.11 -7.11
N ASP A 35 -89.81 10.16 -7.82
CA ASP A 35 -90.78 11.19 -7.42
C ASP A 35 -91.91 10.74 -6.48
N GLY A 36 -92.01 11.35 -5.30
CA GLY A 36 -93.16 11.13 -4.41
C GLY A 36 -93.14 11.92 -3.10
N GLU A 37 -92.01 11.92 -2.39
CA GLU A 37 -91.90 12.56 -1.07
C GLU A 37 -91.43 14.02 -1.21
N ALA A 38 -92.35 14.95 -0.96
CA ALA A 38 -92.02 16.37 -0.95
C ALA A 38 -91.26 16.70 0.34
N CYS A 39 -89.96 16.98 0.24
CA CYS A 39 -89.17 17.49 1.35
C CYS A 39 -89.77 18.81 1.86
N THR A 40 -90.29 18.76 3.09
CA THR A 40 -90.87 19.90 3.85
C THR A 40 -90.27 20.07 5.24
N SER A 41 -89.50 19.08 5.69
CA SER A 41 -88.88 18.95 7.01
C SER A 41 -87.97 17.72 6.99
N ASP A 42 -86.92 17.68 7.80
CA ASP A 42 -85.95 16.58 7.81
C ASP A 42 -86.57 15.22 8.20
N ASP A 43 -87.53 15.23 9.14
CA ASP A 43 -88.37 14.07 9.51
C ASP A 43 -89.19 13.47 8.35
N ALA A 44 -89.34 14.19 7.23
CA ALA A 44 -90.04 13.73 6.04
C ALA A 44 -89.12 13.05 5.00
N CYS A 45 -87.83 12.92 5.31
CA CYS A 45 -86.83 12.25 4.48
C CYS A 45 -86.31 10.99 5.18
N VAL A 46 -86.26 9.85 4.49
CA VAL A 46 -85.73 8.59 5.04
C VAL A 46 -84.25 8.69 5.47
N SER A 47 -83.50 9.60 4.85
CA SER A 47 -82.12 9.95 5.20
C SER A 47 -81.97 10.95 6.36
N GLY A 48 -83.07 11.53 6.85
CA GLY A 48 -83.05 12.55 7.90
C GLY A 48 -82.50 13.92 7.48
N LEU A 49 -82.42 14.23 6.18
CA LEU A 49 -81.97 15.53 5.67
C LEU A 49 -82.76 16.02 4.44
N CYS A 50 -83.40 17.18 4.56
CA CYS A 50 -84.27 17.81 3.58
C CYS A 50 -83.66 19.12 3.03
N LEU A 51 -83.17 19.09 1.78
CA LEU A 51 -82.65 20.27 1.10
C LEU A 51 -83.81 21.17 0.62
N ASN A 52 -84.40 21.93 1.55
CA ASN A 52 -85.61 22.73 1.35
C ASN A 52 -85.58 23.65 0.11
N GLY A 53 -84.40 24.19 -0.26
CA GLY A 53 -84.25 25.03 -1.45
C GLY A 53 -84.48 24.29 -2.78
N LEU A 54 -84.15 22.99 -2.83
CA LEU A 54 -84.34 22.12 -4.02
C LEU A 54 -85.54 21.18 -3.88
N LYS A 55 -86.06 20.99 -2.66
CA LYS A 55 -87.12 20.03 -2.27
C LYS A 55 -86.76 18.57 -2.51
N VAL A 56 -85.48 18.23 -2.33
CA VAL A 56 -84.92 16.88 -2.47
C VAL A 56 -84.38 16.41 -1.13
N CYS A 57 -84.62 15.14 -0.79
CA CYS A 57 -83.97 14.48 0.34
C CYS A 57 -82.55 14.08 -0.06
N ALA A 58 -81.54 14.55 0.67
CA ALA A 58 -80.14 14.21 0.38
C ALA A 58 -79.81 12.81 0.89
N ALA A 59 -79.11 12.00 0.08
CA ALA A 59 -78.63 10.69 0.50
C ALA A 59 -77.39 10.81 1.41
N THR A 60 -77.18 9.82 2.28
CA THR A 60 -75.94 9.66 3.05
C THR A 60 -74.91 8.84 2.29
N CYS A 61 -73.63 9.15 2.47
CA CYS A 61 -72.48 8.46 1.90
C CYS A 61 -71.43 8.15 2.99
N GLU A 62 -70.46 7.30 2.64
CA GLU A 62 -69.25 7.09 3.44
C GLU A 62 -68.08 7.81 2.75
N ASP A 63 -67.68 7.35 1.56
CA ASP A 63 -66.63 8.00 0.73
C ASP A 63 -67.13 8.52 -0.65
N SER A 64 -68.30 8.09 -1.14
CA SER A 64 -68.73 8.35 -2.52
C SER A 64 -70.25 8.36 -2.72
N CYS A 65 -70.69 8.96 -3.83
CA CYS A 65 -72.09 9.19 -4.19
C CYS A 65 -72.38 8.74 -5.64
N GLU A 66 -73.66 8.58 -5.97
CA GLU A 66 -74.09 8.16 -7.31
C GLU A 66 -74.50 9.36 -8.19
N GLY A 67 -73.97 9.43 -9.41
CA GLY A 67 -74.12 10.57 -10.31
C GLY A 67 -73.09 11.68 -10.06
N ASP A 68 -73.38 12.91 -10.51
CA ASP A 68 -72.49 14.07 -10.41
C ASP A 68 -72.49 14.75 -9.01
N LEU A 69 -72.82 13.97 -7.96
CA LEU A 69 -72.85 14.42 -6.57
C LEU A 69 -71.53 14.13 -5.86
N VAL A 70 -71.11 15.04 -4.98
CA VAL A 70 -69.91 14.93 -4.16
C VAL A 70 -70.30 14.47 -2.76
N CYS A 71 -69.55 13.53 -2.19
CA CYS A 71 -69.69 13.18 -0.77
C CYS A 71 -69.00 14.25 0.09
N THR A 72 -69.71 14.85 1.03
CA THR A 72 -69.18 15.88 1.93
C THR A 72 -69.77 15.68 3.32
N GLU A 73 -68.90 15.44 4.31
CA GLU A 73 -69.26 15.10 5.70
C GLU A 73 -70.38 14.04 5.84
N GLY A 74 -70.33 13.01 4.99
CA GLY A 74 -71.29 11.90 4.99
C GLY A 74 -72.60 12.17 4.24
N HIS A 75 -72.71 13.28 3.50
CA HIS A 75 -73.88 13.62 2.69
C HIS A 75 -73.56 13.82 1.21
N CYS A 76 -74.46 13.36 0.33
CA CYS A 76 -74.35 13.54 -1.12
C CYS A 76 -74.96 14.88 -1.55
N LEU A 77 -74.10 15.82 -1.94
CA LEU A 77 -74.47 17.19 -2.30
C LEU A 77 -74.03 17.52 -3.74
N PRO A 78 -74.74 18.43 -4.45
CA PRO A 78 -74.25 18.99 -5.72
C PRO A 78 -72.87 19.64 -5.54
N ALA A 79 -71.99 19.53 -6.53
CA ALA A 79 -70.62 20.06 -6.45
C ALA A 79 -70.54 21.59 -6.26
N ASP A 80 -71.58 22.31 -6.67
CA ASP A 80 -71.77 23.76 -6.51
C ASP A 80 -72.60 24.15 -5.26
N TYR A 81 -73.00 23.17 -4.44
CA TYR A 81 -73.76 23.44 -3.22
C TYR A 81 -72.88 24.08 -2.14
N CYS A 82 -73.32 25.23 -1.64
CA CYS A 82 -72.82 25.87 -0.44
C CYS A 82 -73.97 26.60 0.26
N ASP A 83 -74.28 26.24 1.51
CA ASP A 83 -75.28 26.93 2.34
C ASP A 83 -74.72 27.13 3.75
N GLU A 84 -74.82 28.35 4.28
CA GLU A 84 -74.16 28.83 5.52
C GLU A 84 -72.68 28.39 5.73
N GLY A 85 -71.94 28.10 4.65
CA GLY A 85 -70.55 27.63 4.69
C GLY A 85 -70.37 26.11 4.68
N PHE A 86 -71.46 25.33 4.63
CA PHE A 86 -71.46 23.88 4.50
C PHE A 86 -71.72 23.45 3.05
N GLY A 87 -70.80 22.66 2.48
CA GLY A 87 -70.93 22.04 1.16
C GLY A 87 -69.63 22.08 0.33
N PRO A 88 -69.52 21.24 -0.71
CA PRO A 88 -68.32 21.14 -1.56
C PRO A 88 -68.02 22.44 -2.34
N GLY A 89 -69.04 23.29 -2.59
CA GLY A 89 -68.89 24.57 -3.27
C GLY A 89 -68.32 25.70 -2.41
N CYS A 90 -68.07 25.48 -1.12
CA CYS A 90 -67.66 26.54 -0.19
C CYS A 90 -66.16 26.88 -0.19
N ALA A 91 -65.33 26.23 -1.01
CA ALA A 91 -63.88 26.45 -1.04
C ALA A 91 -63.49 27.73 -1.79
N LEU A 92 -63.03 28.75 -1.06
CA LEU A 92 -62.46 29.98 -1.64
C LEU A 92 -61.08 29.70 -2.26
N THR A 93 -60.92 29.95 -3.56
CA THR A 93 -59.73 29.58 -4.34
C THR A 93 -58.59 30.61 -4.30
N GLY A 94 -58.53 31.46 -3.26
CA GLY A 94 -57.53 32.53 -3.15
C GLY A 94 -57.85 33.53 -2.03
N CYS A 95 -56.86 34.37 -1.69
CA CYS A 95 -57.05 35.56 -0.86
C CYS A 95 -57.65 36.69 -1.70
N GLU A 96 -58.87 37.15 -1.36
CA GLU A 96 -59.45 38.39 -1.88
C GLU A 96 -59.70 39.41 -0.75
N PRO A 97 -59.29 40.69 -0.89
CA PRO A 97 -58.49 41.24 -2.00
C PRO A 97 -57.09 40.60 -2.07
N SER A 98 -56.47 40.66 -3.25
CA SER A 98 -55.12 40.14 -3.47
C SER A 98 -54.11 40.76 -2.50
N CYS A 99 -53.21 39.93 -1.97
CA CYS A 99 -52.15 40.34 -1.05
C CYS A 99 -51.21 41.41 -1.62
N HIS A 100 -50.40 42.02 -0.74
CA HIS A 100 -49.31 42.91 -1.14
C HIS A 100 -48.35 42.22 -2.11
N ALA A 101 -47.64 43.00 -2.94
CA ALA A 101 -46.61 42.43 -3.84
C ALA A 101 -45.51 41.67 -3.08
N ASP A 102 -45.22 42.13 -1.87
CA ASP A 102 -44.24 41.57 -0.93
C ASP A 102 -44.90 40.65 0.12
N ALA A 103 -45.99 39.97 -0.25
CA ALA A 103 -46.69 39.00 0.58
C ALA A 103 -47.06 37.72 -0.19
N THR A 104 -47.20 36.62 0.54
CA THR A 104 -47.68 35.33 0.04
C THR A 104 -49.05 35.04 0.65
N CYS A 105 -49.99 34.51 -0.15
CA CYS A 105 -51.29 34.04 0.33
C CYS A 105 -51.15 32.65 0.92
N ASP A 106 -51.34 32.52 2.23
CA ASP A 106 -51.47 31.24 2.93
C ASP A 106 -52.93 30.77 2.87
N LEU A 107 -53.15 29.65 2.17
CA LEU A 107 -54.46 29.01 2.01
C LEU A 107 -54.79 28.00 3.11
N GLN A 108 -53.88 27.76 4.07
CA GLN A 108 -54.00 26.73 5.10
C GLN A 108 -54.00 27.27 6.55
N ALA A 109 -53.96 28.59 6.74
CA ALA A 109 -54.08 29.21 8.06
C ALA A 109 -55.41 28.83 8.76
N GLU A 110 -55.37 28.62 10.08
CA GLU A 110 -56.49 28.12 10.89
C GLU A 110 -57.74 29.04 10.93
N GLY A 111 -57.65 30.25 10.35
CA GLY A 111 -58.76 31.20 10.18
C GLY A 111 -59.32 31.31 8.76
N GLY A 112 -58.82 30.52 7.81
CA GLY A 112 -59.08 30.66 6.37
C GLY A 112 -57.99 31.45 5.63
N PRO A 113 -58.11 31.63 4.30
CA PRO A 113 -57.09 32.26 3.45
C PRO A 113 -56.64 33.63 3.96
N THR A 114 -55.35 33.78 4.25
CA THR A 114 -54.77 35.01 4.80
C THR A 114 -53.49 35.38 4.07
N CYS A 115 -53.17 36.68 4.04
CA CYS A 115 -51.92 37.17 3.48
C CYS A 115 -50.84 37.23 4.57
N VAL A 116 -49.62 36.81 4.25
CA VAL A 116 -48.46 36.85 5.14
C VAL A 116 -47.32 37.59 4.44
N CYS A 117 -46.75 38.62 5.08
CA CYS A 117 -45.62 39.35 4.49
C CYS A 117 -44.39 38.44 4.30
N ASN A 118 -43.68 38.64 3.19
CA ASN A 118 -42.47 37.88 2.86
C ASN A 118 -41.31 38.26 3.80
N GLN A 119 -40.29 37.39 3.90
CA GLN A 119 -39.12 37.63 4.75
C GLN A 119 -38.46 38.99 4.44
N GLY A 120 -38.27 39.80 5.48
CA GLY A 120 -37.75 41.17 5.36
C GLY A 120 -38.83 42.26 5.34
N PHE A 121 -40.12 41.88 5.37
CA PHE A 121 -41.25 42.81 5.42
C PHE A 121 -42.17 42.51 6.61
N GLU A 122 -42.86 43.54 7.11
CA GLU A 122 -43.86 43.46 8.17
C GLU A 122 -45.15 44.20 7.79
N GLY A 123 -46.25 43.83 8.45
CA GLY A 123 -47.58 44.38 8.18
C GLY A 123 -48.67 43.32 8.28
N ASP A 124 -49.81 43.58 7.64
CA ASP A 124 -51.01 42.73 7.68
C ASP A 124 -51.17 41.80 6.46
N GLY A 125 -50.12 41.69 5.63
CA GLY A 125 -50.14 40.92 4.38
C GLY A 125 -50.86 41.60 3.21
N SER A 126 -51.75 42.56 3.47
CA SER A 126 -52.39 43.41 2.44
C SER A 126 -51.60 44.70 2.20
N SER A 127 -50.95 45.20 3.25
CA SER A 127 -49.92 46.23 3.24
C SER A 127 -48.69 45.68 3.95
N CYS A 128 -47.58 45.52 3.24
CA CYS A 128 -46.30 45.08 3.80
C CYS A 128 -45.25 46.16 3.55
N THR A 129 -44.69 46.71 4.62
CA THR A 129 -43.54 47.63 4.60
C THR A 129 -42.25 46.87 4.84
N LEU A 130 -41.12 47.35 4.32
CA LEU A 130 -39.82 46.80 4.65
C LEU A 130 -39.60 46.89 6.17
N VAL A 131 -38.99 45.88 6.78
CA VAL A 131 -38.50 45.96 8.15
C VAL A 131 -37.21 46.78 8.13
N ASP A 132 -37.36 48.11 8.19
CA ASP A 132 -36.25 49.07 8.25
C ASP A 132 -35.30 48.81 9.45
N GLU A 133 -35.75 48.05 10.45
CA GLU A 133 -35.00 47.64 11.65
C GLU A 133 -34.24 46.31 11.51
N ASN A 134 -34.13 45.68 10.33
CA ASN A 134 -33.25 44.51 10.17
C ASN A 134 -31.84 44.96 9.75
N PRO A 135 -30.84 45.01 10.67
CA PRO A 135 -29.52 45.57 10.36
C PRO A 135 -28.80 44.77 9.27
N CYS A 136 -29.01 43.45 9.17
CA CYS A 136 -28.35 42.60 8.19
C CYS A 136 -28.73 42.92 6.74
N LEU A 137 -29.82 43.66 6.49
CA LEU A 137 -30.22 44.08 5.13
C LEU A 137 -29.37 45.23 4.55
N ILE A 138 -28.59 45.92 5.38
CA ILE A 138 -27.74 47.06 4.97
C ILE A 138 -26.30 46.78 5.41
N ASP A 139 -25.36 46.78 4.46
CA ASP A 139 -23.93 46.55 4.71
C ASP A 139 -23.62 45.28 5.52
N ASN A 140 -24.45 44.24 5.36
CA ASN A 140 -24.43 42.99 6.14
C ASN A 140 -24.43 43.25 7.67
N GLY A 141 -25.15 44.27 8.14
CA GLY A 141 -25.17 44.67 9.56
C GLY A 141 -23.85 45.27 10.07
N GLY A 142 -22.92 45.62 9.17
CA GLY A 142 -21.55 45.97 9.51
C GLY A 142 -20.64 44.76 9.76
N CYS A 143 -21.12 43.54 9.54
CA CYS A 143 -20.35 42.30 9.75
C CYS A 143 -19.24 42.07 8.72
N GLY A 144 -19.21 42.85 7.63
CA GLY A 144 -18.27 42.69 6.53
C GLY A 144 -18.82 41.79 5.41
N ASP A 145 -17.93 41.16 4.65
CA ASP A 145 -18.29 40.43 3.44
C ASP A 145 -19.24 39.24 3.73
N PRO A 146 -20.45 39.18 3.13
CA PRO A 146 -21.40 38.10 3.37
C PRO A 146 -20.95 36.73 2.82
N GLU A 147 -19.91 36.64 1.99
CA GLU A 147 -19.28 35.36 1.64
C GLU A 147 -18.41 34.79 2.78
N LEU A 148 -18.00 35.64 3.74
CA LEU A 148 -17.05 35.30 4.82
C LEU A 148 -17.66 35.39 6.24
N VAL A 149 -18.74 36.16 6.41
CA VAL A 149 -19.39 36.41 7.72
C VAL A 149 -20.92 36.39 7.57
N GLN A 150 -21.58 35.50 8.30
CA GLN A 150 -23.03 35.44 8.42
C GLN A 150 -23.50 36.51 9.43
N CYS A 151 -24.55 37.26 9.07
CA CYS A 151 -25.22 38.20 9.95
C CYS A 151 -26.58 37.64 10.39
N ASP A 152 -26.72 37.39 11.69
CA ASP A 152 -27.96 36.95 12.31
C ASP A 152 -28.62 38.11 13.08
N ALA A 153 -29.78 38.58 12.62
CA ALA A 153 -30.48 39.73 13.21
C ALA A 153 -31.28 39.34 14.46
N LEU A 154 -30.60 39.27 15.61
CA LEU A 154 -31.18 38.91 16.90
C LEU A 154 -31.84 40.12 17.59
N VAL A 155 -32.89 39.87 18.35
CA VAL A 155 -33.53 40.89 19.21
C VAL A 155 -32.78 40.90 20.55
N ASP A 156 -32.27 42.06 20.97
CA ASP A 156 -31.70 42.21 22.30
C ASP A 156 -32.80 42.13 23.38
N ALA A 157 -32.48 41.47 24.49
CA ALA A 157 -33.45 41.13 25.53
C ALA A 157 -33.76 42.29 26.50
N ASP A 158 -32.91 43.32 26.57
CA ASP A 158 -33.05 44.46 27.47
C ASP A 158 -33.57 45.72 26.75
N SER A 159 -33.24 45.92 25.47
CA SER A 159 -33.73 47.03 24.63
C SER A 159 -34.97 46.69 23.79
N GLY A 160 -35.06 45.45 23.29
CA GLY A 160 -36.04 45.04 22.28
C GLY A 160 -35.70 45.44 20.84
N GLU A 161 -34.56 46.11 20.61
CA GLU A 161 -34.04 46.46 19.28
C GLU A 161 -33.37 45.25 18.61
N ARG A 162 -33.23 45.27 17.28
CA ARG A 162 -32.53 44.21 16.52
C ARG A 162 -31.07 44.57 16.30
N GLU A 163 -30.16 43.75 16.83
CA GLU A 163 -28.73 43.87 16.63
C GLU A 163 -28.19 42.83 15.64
N ALA A 164 -27.12 43.18 14.93
CA ALA A 164 -26.42 42.28 14.02
C ALA A 164 -25.45 41.38 14.79
N GLN A 165 -25.78 40.10 14.97
CA GLN A 165 -24.83 39.11 15.47
C GLN A 165 -24.01 38.55 14.30
N CYS A 166 -22.75 38.97 14.21
CA CYS A 166 -21.81 38.50 13.21
C CYS A 166 -21.20 37.15 13.62
N THR A 167 -21.48 36.08 12.87
CA THR A 167 -20.85 34.76 13.04
C THR A 167 -19.91 34.48 11.87
N LEU A 168 -18.68 34.04 12.17
CA LEU A 168 -17.69 33.77 11.11
C LEU A 168 -18.06 32.50 10.36
N ILE A 169 -18.11 32.59 9.02
CA ILE A 169 -18.24 31.40 8.18
C ILE A 169 -16.87 30.71 8.20
N ASN A 170 -16.75 29.63 8.95
CA ASN A 170 -15.56 28.78 8.92
C ASN A 170 -15.54 28.06 7.56
N PRO A 171 -14.62 28.42 6.63
CA PRO A 171 -14.64 27.89 5.27
C PRO A 171 -14.40 26.37 5.25
N CYS A 172 -13.63 25.84 6.21
CA CYS A 172 -13.26 24.42 6.27
C CYS A 172 -14.47 23.49 6.44
N ILE A 173 -15.62 23.98 6.91
CA ILE A 173 -16.85 23.20 7.05
C ILE A 173 -17.42 22.79 5.67
N THR A 174 -17.25 23.62 4.65
CA THR A 174 -17.82 23.40 3.31
C THR A 174 -16.72 22.94 2.36
N ALA A 175 -16.84 21.73 1.81
CA ALA A 175 -15.89 21.16 0.84
C ALA A 175 -14.41 21.21 1.29
N ASN A 176 -14.14 21.02 2.60
CA ASN A 176 -12.80 21.17 3.19
C ASN A 176 -12.18 22.56 2.92
N GLY A 177 -13.02 23.60 2.84
CA GLY A 177 -12.68 24.94 2.37
C GLY A 177 -12.30 25.05 0.89
N GLY A 178 -12.19 23.92 0.17
CA GLY A 178 -11.43 23.82 -1.06
C GLY A 178 -9.93 23.65 -0.83
N CYS A 179 -9.49 22.91 0.20
CA CYS A 179 -8.09 22.46 0.33
C CYS A 179 -7.78 21.24 -0.56
N GLY A 180 -8.80 20.52 -1.02
CA GLY A 180 -8.67 19.20 -1.66
C GLY A 180 -9.43 18.15 -0.84
N ASP A 181 -9.21 16.88 -1.16
CA ASP A 181 -9.85 15.77 -0.44
C ASP A 181 -9.41 15.74 1.04
N PRO A 182 -10.33 15.66 2.02
CA PRO A 182 -9.99 15.54 3.43
C PRO A 182 -9.22 14.27 3.82
N GLU A 183 -9.10 13.27 2.94
CA GLU A 183 -8.19 12.13 3.13
C GLU A 183 -6.70 12.55 3.00
N PHE A 184 -6.40 13.53 2.14
CA PHE A 184 -5.03 13.97 1.84
C PHE A 184 -4.69 15.38 2.32
N PHE A 185 -5.68 16.23 2.63
CA PHE A 185 -5.48 17.61 3.03
C PHE A 185 -6.29 18.02 4.26
N THR A 186 -5.64 18.62 5.25
CA THR A 186 -6.31 19.28 6.38
C THR A 186 -6.55 20.76 6.09
N CYS A 187 -7.69 21.28 6.52
CA CYS A 187 -8.04 22.71 6.48
C CYS A 187 -8.07 23.28 7.90
N LEU A 188 -7.15 24.20 8.20
CA LEU A 188 -7.11 24.95 9.44
C LEU A 188 -7.72 26.34 9.22
N HIS A 189 -8.78 26.66 9.96
CA HIS A 189 -9.36 28.01 9.96
C HIS A 189 -8.51 28.95 10.83
N THR A 190 -7.98 30.02 10.22
CA THR A 190 -6.97 30.90 10.85
C THR A 190 -7.44 32.34 11.04
N GLY A 191 -8.49 32.78 10.35
CA GLY A 191 -9.01 34.16 10.39
C GLY A 191 -10.35 34.31 9.68
N VAL A 192 -10.85 35.54 9.58
CA VAL A 192 -12.17 35.85 8.98
C VAL A 192 -12.15 35.54 7.48
N GLY A 193 -12.80 34.45 7.07
CA GLY A 193 -12.69 33.92 5.70
C GLY A 193 -11.36 33.21 5.38
N ASP A 194 -10.36 33.36 6.24
CA ASP A 194 -9.01 32.80 6.04
C ASP A 194 -8.92 31.33 6.48
N ARG A 195 -8.05 30.61 5.75
CA ARG A 195 -7.71 29.20 5.99
C ARG A 195 -6.28 28.90 5.55
N GLU A 196 -5.63 27.99 6.25
CA GLU A 196 -4.40 27.33 5.82
C GLU A 196 -4.72 25.89 5.41
N CYS A 197 -4.13 25.44 4.31
CA CYS A 197 -4.17 24.05 3.87
C CYS A 197 -2.81 23.41 4.10
N ALA A 198 -2.80 22.18 4.60
CA ALA A 198 -1.60 21.37 4.70
C ALA A 198 -1.90 19.93 4.30
N ASP A 199 -0.90 19.23 3.77
CA ASP A 199 -0.99 17.78 3.53
C ASP A 199 -1.21 17.03 4.86
N VAL A 200 -1.99 15.95 4.79
CA VAL A 200 -2.06 14.94 5.85
C VAL A 200 -0.82 14.07 5.75
N ASP A 201 -0.15 13.81 6.89
CA ASP A 201 0.91 12.81 6.95
C ASP A 201 0.29 11.39 6.88
N VAL A 202 0.02 10.96 5.65
CA VAL A 202 -0.52 9.63 5.34
C VAL A 202 0.39 8.49 5.81
N CYS A 203 1.67 8.74 6.05
CA CYS A 203 2.62 7.72 6.49
C CYS A 203 2.67 7.55 8.02
N ALA A 204 2.19 8.53 8.80
CA ALA A 204 2.23 8.51 10.26
C ALA A 204 1.47 7.32 10.87
N ASP A 205 0.30 7.00 10.32
CA ASP A 205 -0.54 5.87 10.77
C ASP A 205 -0.32 4.63 9.89
N ALA A 206 -0.06 3.49 10.54
CA ALA A 206 0.06 2.16 9.92
C ALA A 206 0.97 2.08 8.67
N ASN A 207 2.05 2.89 8.62
CA ASN A 207 2.98 2.95 7.48
C ASN A 207 2.25 3.25 6.15
N GLY A 208 1.22 4.10 6.17
CA GLY A 208 0.41 4.45 5.00
C GLY A 208 -0.32 3.28 4.34
N GLY A 209 -0.46 2.14 5.02
CA GLY A 209 -1.00 0.92 4.45
C GLY A 209 0.03 0.02 3.76
N CYS A 210 1.29 0.45 3.62
CA CYS A 210 2.38 -0.30 2.97
C CYS A 210 2.85 -1.56 3.73
N GLY A 211 2.18 -1.93 4.82
CA GLY A 211 2.48 -3.14 5.58
C GLY A 211 3.75 -3.02 6.41
N ASP A 212 4.56 -4.07 6.40
CA ASP A 212 5.69 -4.26 7.30
C ASP A 212 6.81 -3.21 7.05
N PRO A 213 7.15 -2.35 8.03
CA PRO A 213 8.21 -1.34 7.87
C PRO A 213 9.63 -1.94 7.77
N GLU A 214 9.83 -3.23 8.06
CA GLU A 214 11.09 -3.92 7.74
C GLU A 214 11.16 -4.33 6.26
N ARG A 215 10.04 -4.27 5.50
CA ARG A 215 9.96 -4.62 4.07
C ARG A 215 9.63 -3.45 3.15
N TYR A 216 8.76 -2.53 3.55
CA TYR A 216 8.38 -1.34 2.75
C TYR A 216 8.39 -0.06 3.59
N ALA A 217 8.94 1.02 3.03
CA ALA A 217 8.82 2.37 3.55
C ALA A 217 7.73 3.14 2.80
N CYS A 218 6.79 3.73 3.54
CA CYS A 218 5.83 4.68 3.00
C CYS A 218 6.51 5.95 2.46
N VAL A 219 6.16 6.34 1.23
CA VAL A 219 6.61 7.56 0.55
C VAL A 219 5.40 8.46 0.35
N PRO A 220 5.28 9.61 1.07
CA PRO A 220 4.08 10.43 1.07
C PRO A 220 3.95 11.25 -0.22
N ARG A 221 2.72 11.34 -0.75
CA ARG A 221 2.41 12.12 -1.96
C ARG A 221 1.31 13.13 -1.68
N SER A 222 1.54 14.38 -2.11
CA SER A 222 0.54 15.44 -1.95
C SER A 222 -0.70 15.14 -2.79
N GLY A 223 -1.87 15.11 -2.15
CA GLY A 223 -3.16 14.89 -2.82
C GLY A 223 -3.38 13.50 -3.43
N ALA A 224 -2.60 12.48 -3.05
CA ALA A 224 -2.71 11.12 -3.57
C ALA A 224 -2.33 10.08 -2.50
N PRO A 225 -2.71 8.80 -2.68
CA PRO A 225 -2.17 7.72 -1.86
C PRO A 225 -0.63 7.68 -1.89
N PRO A 226 0.03 7.27 -0.79
CA PRO A 226 1.47 7.11 -0.75
C PRO A 226 1.93 5.99 -1.69
N LEU A 227 3.22 6.01 -2.05
CA LEU A 227 3.89 4.89 -2.70
C LEU A 227 4.57 4.00 -1.65
N CYS A 228 4.58 2.70 -1.90
CA CYS A 228 5.15 1.70 -0.99
C CYS A 228 6.51 1.23 -1.48
N ARG A 229 7.57 1.95 -1.08
CA ARG A 229 8.94 1.65 -1.54
C ARG A 229 9.50 0.44 -0.80
N PHE A 230 9.78 -0.64 -1.52
CA PHE A 230 10.48 -1.81 -1.00
C PHE A 230 11.89 -1.43 -0.51
N VAL A 231 12.24 -1.84 0.71
CA VAL A 231 13.52 -1.52 1.40
C VAL A 231 14.23 -2.76 1.97
N ALA A 232 13.66 -3.95 1.82
CA ALA A 232 14.29 -5.21 2.23
C ALA A 232 15.29 -5.75 1.18
N SER A 233 15.86 -6.92 1.46
CA SER A 233 16.54 -7.75 0.47
C SER A 233 15.53 -8.62 -0.27
N CYS A 234 15.62 -8.68 -1.60
CA CYS A 234 14.89 -9.68 -2.40
C CYS A 234 15.44 -11.10 -2.21
N ASP A 235 16.73 -11.26 -1.88
CA ASP A 235 17.29 -12.53 -1.44
C ASP A 235 16.93 -12.78 0.03
N VAL A 236 16.10 -13.78 0.28
CA VAL A 236 15.61 -14.19 1.62
C VAL A 236 16.26 -15.51 2.02
N ALA A 237 16.84 -15.53 3.23
CA ALA A 237 17.55 -16.70 3.77
C ALA A 237 16.65 -17.56 4.67
N TYR A 238 16.42 -18.80 4.26
CA TYR A 238 15.72 -19.85 5.02
C TYR A 238 16.76 -20.79 5.65
N GLU A 239 16.83 -20.84 6.99
CA GLU A 239 17.79 -21.71 7.70
C GLU A 239 17.14 -23.01 8.18
N ALA A 240 17.78 -24.16 7.92
CA ALA A 240 17.37 -25.44 8.48
C ALA A 240 17.90 -25.60 9.92
N SER A 241 17.06 -26.12 10.83
CA SER A 241 17.42 -26.22 12.26
C SER A 241 18.40 -27.35 12.53
N LEU A 242 19.58 -27.06 13.07
CA LEU A 242 20.56 -28.07 13.48
C LEU A 242 20.07 -28.86 14.72
N VAL A 243 19.82 -30.15 14.55
CA VAL A 243 19.29 -31.07 15.57
C VAL A 243 20.41 -31.77 16.33
N TYR A 244 21.39 -32.29 15.60
CA TYR A 244 22.54 -32.99 16.16
C TYR A 244 23.82 -32.62 15.42
N ASP A 245 24.86 -32.36 16.20
CA ASP A 245 26.23 -32.20 15.77
C ASP A 245 27.15 -33.09 16.62
N SER A 246 28.08 -33.77 15.98
CA SER A 246 29.11 -34.58 16.63
C SER A 246 30.21 -34.96 15.65
N PHE A 247 31.18 -35.74 16.11
CA PHE A 247 32.21 -36.32 15.25
C PHE A 247 32.56 -37.75 15.70
N VAL A 248 33.29 -38.47 14.86
CA VAL A 248 33.86 -39.79 15.16
C VAL A 248 35.37 -39.76 15.06
N SER A 249 36.05 -40.66 15.78
CA SER A 249 37.51 -40.80 15.77
C SER A 249 37.91 -42.22 15.42
N SER A 250 38.85 -42.38 14.49
CA SER A 250 39.43 -43.69 14.17
C SER A 250 40.34 -44.25 15.28
N ASN A 251 40.81 -43.41 16.20
CA ASN A 251 41.64 -43.80 17.35
C ASN A 251 40.81 -44.25 18.57
N ASP A 252 39.59 -43.71 18.74
CA ASP A 252 38.64 -44.14 19.77
C ASP A 252 37.36 -44.65 19.09
N VAL A 253 37.43 -45.91 18.64
CA VAL A 253 36.43 -46.47 17.71
C VAL A 253 35.02 -46.55 18.29
N ASP A 254 34.91 -46.63 19.62
CA ASP A 254 33.65 -46.63 20.36
C ASP A 254 33.40 -45.33 21.14
N GLY A 255 34.21 -44.30 20.91
CA GLY A 255 34.07 -42.98 21.52
C GLY A 255 32.76 -42.29 21.14
N ILE A 256 32.20 -41.51 22.07
CA ILE A 256 31.06 -40.62 21.85
C ILE A 256 31.52 -39.20 22.14
N PHE A 257 31.28 -38.29 21.18
CA PHE A 257 31.81 -36.93 21.21
C PHE A 257 30.74 -35.83 21.23
N VAL A 258 29.44 -36.19 21.35
CA VAL A 258 28.37 -35.19 21.56
C VAL A 258 28.59 -34.44 22.88
N GLY A 259 28.32 -33.13 22.88
CA GLY A 259 28.53 -32.28 24.06
C GLY A 259 29.92 -31.65 24.14
N ARG A 260 30.85 -31.98 23.23
CA ARG A 260 32.07 -31.18 23.01
C ARG A 260 31.69 -29.78 22.52
N PRO A 261 32.41 -28.72 22.89
CA PRO A 261 32.22 -27.37 22.36
C PRO A 261 32.77 -27.20 20.93
N PHE A 262 33.54 -28.17 20.44
CA PHE A 262 34.10 -28.21 19.10
C PHE A 262 33.66 -29.45 18.31
N LEU A 263 33.73 -29.33 16.98
CA LEU A 263 33.69 -30.42 16.00
C LEU A 263 35.07 -30.52 15.34
N VAL A 264 35.37 -31.61 14.64
CA VAL A 264 36.68 -31.80 13.98
C VAL A 264 36.60 -32.70 12.74
N THR A 265 37.33 -32.31 11.69
CA THR A 265 37.68 -33.17 10.55
C THR A 265 39.19 -33.31 10.48
N ALA A 266 39.70 -34.50 10.17
CA ALA A 266 41.13 -34.75 10.05
C ALA A 266 41.42 -35.96 9.17
N PRO A 267 42.50 -35.96 8.36
CA PRO A 267 42.94 -37.13 7.61
C PRO A 267 43.72 -38.14 8.47
N HIS A 268 44.02 -39.32 7.92
CA HIS A 268 44.96 -40.26 8.54
C HIS A 268 46.36 -39.64 8.66
N GLY A 269 47.03 -39.87 9.81
CA GLY A 269 48.36 -39.30 10.08
C GLY A 269 48.37 -37.84 10.56
N PHE A 270 47.22 -37.17 10.62
CA PHE A 270 47.08 -35.88 11.30
C PHE A 270 47.20 -36.03 12.83
N ASP A 271 47.68 -34.98 13.51
CA ASP A 271 47.77 -34.91 14.98
C ASP A 271 47.78 -33.44 15.44
N ALA A 272 46.80 -33.02 16.26
CA ALA A 272 46.71 -31.68 16.85
C ALA A 272 45.93 -31.69 18.18
N GLU A 273 46.10 -30.65 19.01
CA GLU A 273 45.45 -30.51 20.32
C GLU A 273 44.54 -29.27 20.36
N ASN A 274 43.25 -29.43 20.67
CA ASN A 274 42.35 -28.32 20.96
C ASN A 274 41.58 -28.56 22.27
N GLU A 275 41.53 -27.55 23.14
CA GLU A 275 40.87 -27.60 24.47
C GLU A 275 41.16 -28.89 25.29
N GLY A 276 42.40 -29.39 25.24
CA GLY A 276 42.80 -30.62 25.94
C GLY A 276 42.31 -31.93 25.29
N TYR A 277 41.92 -31.89 24.01
CA TYR A 277 41.60 -33.05 23.19
C TYR A 277 42.58 -33.22 22.03
N GLN A 278 43.21 -34.41 21.97
CA GLN A 278 44.12 -34.78 20.89
C GLN A 278 43.34 -35.37 19.71
N ALA A 279 43.17 -34.58 18.64
CA ALA A 279 42.62 -35.05 17.38
C ALA A 279 43.73 -35.71 16.53
N ALA A 280 44.02 -36.98 16.82
CA ALA A 280 44.97 -37.79 16.08
C ALA A 280 44.28 -38.79 15.12
N ASN A 281 44.83 -38.97 13.90
CA ASN A 281 44.27 -39.76 12.79
C ASN A 281 42.88 -39.29 12.31
N LEU A 282 42.24 -40.12 11.47
CA LEU A 282 40.98 -39.82 10.79
C LEU A 282 39.88 -39.42 11.77
N HIS A 283 39.35 -38.21 11.57
CA HIS A 283 38.14 -37.69 12.19
C HIS A 283 37.16 -37.23 11.11
N GLN A 284 35.88 -37.50 11.32
CA GLN A 284 34.79 -37.07 10.45
C GLN A 284 33.70 -36.43 11.30
N THR A 285 33.21 -35.26 10.88
CA THR A 285 32.12 -34.53 11.54
C THR A 285 30.78 -34.89 10.92
N TYR A 286 29.74 -34.98 11.74
CA TYR A 286 28.39 -35.38 11.36
C TYR A 286 27.38 -34.34 11.85
N LEU A 287 26.49 -33.89 10.95
CA LEU A 287 25.47 -32.88 11.17
C LEU A 287 24.10 -33.40 10.74
N MET A 288 23.06 -33.18 11.54
CA MET A 288 21.67 -33.47 11.17
C MET A 288 20.82 -32.21 11.27
N PHE A 289 20.21 -31.82 10.15
CA PHE A 289 19.31 -30.66 10.07
C PHE A 289 17.85 -31.12 9.92
N GLU A 290 16.92 -30.47 10.63
CA GLU A 290 15.48 -30.60 10.43
C GLU A 290 15.03 -29.61 9.35
N LEU A 291 14.42 -30.13 8.29
CA LEU A 291 14.06 -29.36 7.10
C LEU A 291 12.68 -28.70 7.19
N GLN A 292 11.98 -28.82 8.32
CA GLN A 292 10.65 -28.22 8.50
C GLN A 292 10.63 -26.69 8.26
N PRO A 293 11.61 -25.89 8.71
CA PRO A 293 11.64 -24.45 8.40
C PRO A 293 11.68 -24.15 6.89
N LEU A 294 12.27 -25.04 6.09
CA LEU A 294 12.35 -24.91 4.63
C LEU A 294 11.04 -25.28 3.92
N SER A 295 9.96 -25.62 4.64
CA SER A 295 8.71 -26.10 4.01
C SER A 295 8.00 -25.04 3.15
N ALA A 296 8.34 -23.77 3.28
CA ALA A 296 7.86 -22.70 2.39
C ALA A 296 8.34 -22.88 0.94
N LEU A 297 9.54 -23.43 0.75
CA LEU A 297 10.16 -23.68 -0.57
C LEU A 297 9.60 -24.93 -1.28
N ARG A 298 8.55 -25.55 -0.73
CA ARG A 298 8.09 -26.88 -1.16
C ARG A 298 7.04 -26.76 -2.27
N GLY A 299 7.49 -26.88 -3.51
CA GLY A 299 6.62 -26.83 -4.69
C GLY A 299 6.18 -25.42 -5.09
N SER A 300 6.80 -24.39 -4.50
CA SER A 300 6.74 -23.01 -4.98
C SER A 300 7.40 -22.93 -6.36
N SER A 301 6.63 -22.64 -7.40
CA SER A 301 7.16 -22.24 -8.72
C SER A 301 7.58 -20.77 -8.79
N GLU A 302 7.35 -20.03 -7.70
CA GLU A 302 7.47 -18.56 -7.60
C GLU A 302 8.75 -18.12 -6.87
N LEU A 303 9.42 -19.01 -6.14
CA LEU A 303 10.66 -18.70 -5.40
C LEU A 303 11.86 -19.32 -6.12
N ASP A 304 12.65 -18.48 -6.79
CA ASP A 304 13.90 -18.92 -7.44
C ASP A 304 15.03 -19.07 -6.42
N VAL A 305 15.68 -20.23 -6.37
CA VAL A 305 16.66 -20.55 -5.32
C VAL A 305 18.06 -20.15 -5.77
N THR A 306 18.46 -18.93 -5.41
CA THR A 306 19.71 -18.29 -5.85
C THR A 306 20.96 -18.92 -5.25
N ALA A 307 20.91 -19.44 -4.02
CA ALA A 307 22.05 -20.16 -3.41
C ALA A 307 21.65 -21.17 -2.33
N ILE A 308 22.45 -22.21 -2.15
CA ILE A 308 22.40 -23.12 -0.99
C ILE A 308 23.82 -23.35 -0.48
N HIS A 309 24.01 -23.19 0.83
CA HIS A 309 25.31 -23.36 1.45
C HIS A 309 25.24 -23.89 2.90
N LEU A 310 26.30 -24.60 3.29
CA LEU A 310 26.58 -25.00 4.65
C LEU A 310 27.74 -24.15 5.18
N ASP A 311 27.46 -23.25 6.12
CA ASP A 311 28.46 -22.40 6.76
C ASP A 311 29.01 -23.08 8.02
N MET A 312 30.33 -23.27 8.04
CA MET A 312 31.10 -23.87 9.14
C MET A 312 32.10 -22.85 9.71
N GLN A 313 31.92 -22.40 10.95
CA GLN A 313 32.87 -21.49 11.60
C GLN A 313 34.08 -22.25 12.15
N VAL A 314 35.28 -21.90 11.68
CA VAL A 314 36.57 -22.51 12.05
C VAL A 314 37.06 -21.97 13.38
N MET A 315 37.61 -22.85 14.24
CA MET A 315 38.21 -22.45 15.51
C MET A 315 39.70 -22.08 15.35
N PRO A 316 40.16 -20.97 15.97
CA PRO A 316 41.57 -20.60 15.99
C PRO A 316 42.36 -21.46 17.01
N SER A 317 42.61 -22.73 16.68
CA SER A 317 43.29 -23.71 17.55
C SER A 317 44.55 -24.31 16.90
N SER A 318 45.72 -24.02 17.50
CA SER A 318 47.02 -24.71 17.26
C SER A 318 47.31 -25.13 15.81
N MET A 319 47.04 -24.23 14.86
CA MET A 319 46.73 -24.63 13.48
C MET A 319 47.95 -25.26 12.79
N SER A 320 47.71 -26.38 12.10
CA SER A 320 48.61 -26.82 11.04
C SER A 320 48.48 -25.85 9.87
N GLU A 321 49.47 -24.98 9.68
CA GLU A 321 49.56 -24.19 8.45
C GLU A 321 49.55 -25.13 7.25
N GLY A 322 48.65 -24.94 6.30
CA GLY A 322 48.43 -25.94 5.27
C GLY A 322 47.39 -25.57 4.22
N ALA A 323 47.54 -26.21 3.07
CA ALA A 323 46.48 -26.36 2.08
C ALA A 323 45.81 -27.73 2.27
N GLY A 324 44.56 -27.84 1.84
CA GLY A 324 43.85 -29.11 1.80
C GLY A 324 42.46 -28.94 1.19
N VAL A 325 41.58 -29.91 1.44
CA VAL A 325 40.21 -29.90 0.91
C VAL A 325 39.22 -30.35 1.98
N VAL A 326 38.07 -29.69 2.08
CA VAL A 326 36.92 -30.15 2.87
C VAL A 326 35.86 -30.69 1.92
N THR A 327 35.35 -31.89 2.19
CA THR A 327 34.35 -32.58 1.36
C THR A 327 33.08 -32.88 2.17
N VAL A 328 31.93 -32.53 1.61
CA VAL A 328 30.59 -32.79 2.18
C VAL A 328 29.96 -34.00 1.49
N HIS A 329 29.37 -34.90 2.27
CA HIS A 329 28.63 -36.08 1.79
C HIS A 329 27.25 -36.15 2.47
N GLN A 330 26.23 -36.73 1.82
CA GLN A 330 24.95 -37.06 2.49
C GLN A 330 25.02 -38.48 3.06
N VAL A 331 24.59 -38.66 4.31
CA VAL A 331 24.53 -39.96 4.99
C VAL A 331 23.10 -40.32 5.39
N ALA A 332 22.88 -41.58 5.80
CA ALA A 332 21.58 -42.01 6.33
C ALA A 332 21.24 -41.32 7.67
N ASN A 333 19.95 -41.07 7.90
CA ASN A 333 19.43 -40.35 9.08
C ASN A 333 19.31 -41.22 10.35
N GLU A 334 19.78 -42.48 10.35
CA GLU A 334 19.57 -43.44 11.46
C GLU A 334 20.62 -43.31 12.58
N TRP A 335 20.86 -42.09 13.07
CA TRP A 335 21.80 -41.79 14.15
C TRP A 335 21.35 -40.60 15.00
N TYR A 336 21.98 -40.44 16.15
CA TYR A 336 21.90 -39.25 17.01
C TYR A 336 23.22 -39.12 17.79
N GLY A 337 23.56 -37.92 18.26
CA GLY A 337 24.89 -37.66 18.83
C GLY A 337 25.31 -38.61 19.98
N ALA A 338 24.37 -39.16 20.74
CA ALA A 338 24.62 -40.09 21.84
C ALA A 338 24.71 -41.59 21.43
N ASN A 339 24.49 -41.94 20.16
CA ASN A 339 24.78 -43.29 19.63
C ASN A 339 25.85 -43.32 18.54
N LEU A 340 26.23 -42.17 17.97
CA LEU A 340 27.27 -42.05 16.95
C LEU A 340 28.65 -42.45 17.51
N ARG A 341 29.30 -43.40 16.84
CA ARG A 341 30.68 -43.86 17.07
C ARG A 341 31.32 -44.16 15.71
N TYR A 342 32.63 -44.34 15.66
CA TYR A 342 33.30 -44.77 14.43
C TYR A 342 32.88 -46.20 14.04
N SER A 343 32.70 -47.08 15.03
CA SER A 343 32.31 -48.49 14.87
C SER A 343 30.92 -48.73 14.27
N ASN A 344 30.02 -47.74 14.32
CA ASN A 344 28.65 -47.82 13.80
C ASN A 344 28.27 -46.64 12.90
N ARG A 345 29.27 -45.96 12.30
CA ARG A 345 29.07 -44.72 11.53
C ARG A 345 28.01 -44.88 10.42
N PRO A 346 27.12 -43.90 10.20
CA PRO A 346 26.11 -43.95 9.15
C PRO A 346 26.69 -44.22 7.75
N PRO A 347 26.02 -45.03 6.91
CA PRO A 347 26.42 -45.20 5.52
C PRO A 347 26.24 -43.90 4.74
N VAL A 348 27.23 -43.61 3.88
CA VAL A 348 27.11 -42.55 2.87
C VAL A 348 26.11 -42.98 1.81
N LEU A 349 25.19 -42.09 1.48
CA LEU A 349 24.17 -42.25 0.44
C LEU A 349 24.56 -41.54 -0.86
N PHE A 350 25.15 -40.35 -0.74
CA PHE A 350 25.68 -39.57 -1.86
C PHE A 350 27.02 -38.96 -1.47
N HIS A 351 28.02 -39.13 -2.34
CA HIS A 351 29.37 -38.64 -2.13
C HIS A 351 29.57 -37.26 -2.77
N GLU A 352 30.51 -36.48 -2.22
CA GLU A 352 31.07 -35.26 -2.84
C GLU A 352 30.01 -34.23 -3.30
N LEU A 353 29.12 -33.84 -2.39
CA LEU A 353 28.09 -32.84 -2.64
C LEU A 353 28.65 -31.41 -2.76
N SER A 354 29.74 -31.17 -2.03
CA SER A 354 30.57 -29.98 -2.13
C SER A 354 32.00 -30.40 -1.83
N ARG A 355 32.97 -29.84 -2.56
CA ARG A 355 34.40 -30.10 -2.40
C ARG A 355 35.15 -28.78 -2.47
N MET A 356 35.54 -28.25 -1.32
CA MET A 356 36.09 -26.90 -1.16
C MET A 356 37.59 -26.96 -0.86
N PRO A 357 38.46 -26.43 -1.73
CA PRO A 357 39.86 -26.18 -1.40
C PRO A 357 39.95 -25.17 -0.26
N VAL A 358 40.80 -25.45 0.72
CA VAL A 358 41.01 -24.61 1.91
C VAL A 358 42.49 -24.33 2.10
N PHE A 359 42.79 -23.11 2.55
CA PHE A 359 44.14 -22.64 2.84
C PHE A 359 44.10 -21.96 4.21
N LEU A 360 44.93 -22.43 5.13
CA LEU A 360 44.99 -21.97 6.50
C LEU A 360 46.40 -21.42 6.77
N ASP A 361 46.52 -20.10 6.91
CA ASP A 361 47.76 -19.41 7.23
C ASP A 361 47.82 -18.99 8.71
N GLY A 362 49.01 -18.96 9.31
CA GLY A 362 49.21 -18.63 10.73
C GLY A 362 48.94 -17.17 11.09
N ALA A 363 48.36 -16.37 10.19
CA ALA A 363 48.20 -14.92 10.28
C ALA A 363 47.04 -14.47 11.19
N GLY A 364 46.88 -15.08 12.36
CA GLY A 364 46.03 -14.57 13.45
C GLY A 364 44.54 -14.47 13.10
N LEU A 365 43.99 -15.50 12.47
CA LEU A 365 42.59 -15.56 12.03
C LEU A 365 41.61 -15.26 13.18
N GLY A 366 40.70 -14.32 12.93
CA GLY A 366 39.41 -14.23 13.62
C GLY A 366 38.46 -15.32 13.13
N ASP A 367 37.15 -15.16 13.40
CA ASP A 367 36.13 -16.14 13.02
C ASP A 367 36.00 -16.30 11.50
N HIS A 368 36.73 -17.26 10.93
CA HIS A 368 36.65 -17.60 9.51
C HIS A 368 35.51 -18.59 9.27
N THR A 369 34.61 -18.26 8.34
CA THR A 369 33.49 -19.12 7.95
C THR A 369 33.79 -19.81 6.63
N LEU A 370 33.94 -21.14 6.66
CA LEU A 370 34.00 -21.95 5.45
C LEU A 370 32.58 -22.15 4.92
N ARG A 371 32.29 -21.49 3.79
CA ARG A 371 31.02 -21.59 3.07
C ARG A 371 31.06 -22.74 2.06
N LEU A 372 30.56 -23.90 2.48
CA LEU A 372 30.54 -25.12 1.68
C LEU A 372 29.29 -25.12 0.78
N GLN A 373 29.50 -24.97 -0.53
CA GLN A 373 28.45 -24.86 -1.54
C GLN A 373 28.76 -25.70 -2.78
N GLY A 374 27.75 -26.00 -3.61
CA GLY A 374 27.92 -26.77 -4.85
C GLY A 374 26.61 -27.29 -5.42
N GLU A 375 26.56 -27.49 -6.73
CA GLU A 375 25.35 -27.93 -7.47
C GLU A 375 24.71 -29.19 -6.88
N LEU A 376 25.52 -30.20 -6.54
CA LEU A 376 25.05 -31.43 -5.93
C LEU A 376 24.50 -31.21 -4.51
N LEU A 377 25.12 -30.36 -3.68
CA LEU A 377 24.57 -30.00 -2.38
C LEU A 377 23.21 -29.31 -2.53
N SER A 378 23.10 -28.31 -3.41
CA SER A 378 21.84 -27.63 -3.72
C SER A 378 20.76 -28.62 -4.15
N GLN A 379 21.08 -29.50 -5.10
CA GLN A 379 20.16 -30.54 -5.58
C GLN A 379 19.72 -31.48 -4.45
N ARG A 380 20.64 -32.02 -3.62
CA ARG A 380 20.27 -32.93 -2.52
C ARG A 380 19.38 -32.25 -1.48
N VAL A 381 19.61 -30.97 -1.18
CA VAL A 381 18.77 -30.19 -0.25
C VAL A 381 17.37 -29.99 -0.84
N LEU A 382 17.26 -29.47 -2.08
CA LEU A 382 15.97 -29.20 -2.71
C LEU A 382 15.16 -30.47 -2.99
N GLU A 383 15.78 -31.57 -3.41
CA GLU A 383 15.08 -32.86 -3.50
C GLU A 383 14.52 -33.30 -2.14
N SER A 384 15.30 -33.15 -1.07
CA SER A 384 14.88 -33.54 0.29
C SER A 384 13.71 -32.69 0.78
N VAL A 385 13.71 -31.38 0.55
CA VAL A 385 12.58 -30.48 0.85
C VAL A 385 11.35 -30.85 0.03
N ASN A 386 11.50 -31.07 -1.29
CA ASN A 386 10.37 -31.36 -2.18
C ASN A 386 9.66 -32.68 -1.85
N VAL A 387 10.39 -33.76 -1.54
CA VAL A 387 9.77 -35.01 -1.07
C VAL A 387 9.18 -34.91 0.35
N GLY A 388 9.45 -33.83 1.08
CA GLY A 388 9.00 -33.63 2.46
C GLY A 388 9.80 -34.46 3.46
N ALA A 389 11.10 -34.66 3.21
CA ALA A 389 11.98 -35.36 4.15
C ALA A 389 12.13 -34.53 5.43
N ARG A 390 11.95 -35.16 6.59
CA ARG A 390 12.05 -34.46 7.89
C ARG A 390 13.48 -34.02 8.21
N TYR A 391 14.47 -34.85 7.87
CA TYR A 391 15.87 -34.64 8.23
C TYR A 391 16.80 -34.81 7.04
N LEU A 392 17.88 -34.03 7.01
CA LEU A 392 19.04 -34.24 6.17
C LEU A 392 20.28 -34.43 7.05
N SER A 393 20.97 -35.56 6.90
CA SER A 393 22.26 -35.81 7.55
C SER A 393 23.41 -35.60 6.57
N LEU A 394 24.37 -34.77 6.98
CA LEU A 394 25.61 -34.51 6.26
C LEU A 394 26.80 -35.04 7.06
N MET A 395 27.82 -35.51 6.34
CA MET A 395 29.12 -35.88 6.90
C MET A 395 30.20 -35.05 6.21
N LEU A 396 31.11 -34.50 7.01
CA LEU A 396 32.26 -33.72 6.57
C LEU A 396 33.54 -34.49 6.89
N GLU A 397 34.46 -34.50 5.94
CA GLU A 397 35.82 -34.99 6.11
C GLU A 397 36.80 -34.05 5.39
N SER A 398 38.09 -34.11 5.76
CA SER A 398 39.11 -33.26 5.17
C SER A 398 40.35 -34.03 4.73
N GLU A 399 40.88 -33.62 3.58
CA GLU A 399 42.09 -34.13 2.94
C GLU A 399 43.25 -33.17 3.20
N GLU A 400 44.44 -33.72 3.45
CA GLU A 400 45.73 -33.03 3.69
C GLU A 400 45.81 -32.11 4.94
N VAL A 401 44.70 -31.56 5.40
CA VAL A 401 44.60 -30.66 6.57
C VAL A 401 43.54 -31.15 7.57
N GLY A 402 43.78 -30.95 8.87
CA GLY A 402 42.77 -31.15 9.93
C GLY A 402 42.27 -29.82 10.47
N ILE A 403 40.98 -29.73 10.75
CA ILE A 403 40.26 -28.49 11.04
C ILE A 403 39.32 -28.70 12.22
N PHE A 404 39.38 -27.81 13.20
CA PHE A 404 38.38 -27.71 14.27
C PHE A 404 37.33 -26.65 13.91
N TYR A 405 36.08 -26.93 14.25
CA TYR A 405 34.95 -26.03 14.03
C TYR A 405 34.18 -25.82 15.33
N TYR A 406 33.47 -24.71 15.43
CA TYR A 406 32.55 -24.49 16.53
C TYR A 406 31.35 -25.44 16.46
N SER A 407 30.91 -25.93 17.61
CA SER A 407 29.69 -26.74 17.77
C SER A 407 28.49 -25.88 18.18
N ASN A 408 27.31 -26.47 18.13
CA ASN A 408 26.08 -25.94 18.74
C ASN A 408 26.12 -25.91 20.30
N ARG A 409 27.24 -26.34 20.91
CA ARG A 409 27.50 -26.24 22.35
C ARG A 409 28.46 -25.11 22.72
N TYR A 410 29.14 -24.51 21.74
CA TYR A 410 29.93 -23.32 21.98
C TYR A 410 29.01 -22.10 22.15
N ASN A 411 29.15 -21.41 23.29
CA ASN A 411 28.48 -20.15 23.60
C ASN A 411 26.99 -20.12 23.17
N GLU A 412 26.22 -21.08 23.69
CA GLU A 412 24.77 -21.25 23.45
C GLU A 412 24.35 -21.37 21.97
N GLY A 413 25.27 -21.82 21.11
CA GLY A 413 25.00 -22.07 19.68
C GLY A 413 25.28 -20.88 18.76
N ALA A 414 25.81 -19.77 19.29
CA ALA A 414 26.10 -18.54 18.53
C ALA A 414 27.04 -18.73 17.31
N LYS A 415 27.76 -19.86 17.24
CA LYS A 415 28.68 -20.24 16.15
C LYS A 415 28.37 -21.62 15.56
N ALA A 416 27.15 -22.11 15.74
CA ALA A 416 26.72 -23.42 15.27
C ALA A 416 26.80 -23.54 13.72
N PRO A 417 27.05 -24.75 13.17
CA PRO A 417 26.89 -25.03 11.75
C PRO A 417 25.50 -24.64 11.22
N LYS A 418 25.46 -23.87 10.12
CA LYS A 418 24.22 -23.39 9.50
C LYS A 418 24.06 -23.94 8.09
N LEU A 419 22.91 -24.57 7.81
CA LEU A 419 22.49 -24.92 6.45
C LEU A 419 21.44 -23.91 6.01
N SER A 420 21.80 -23.06 5.05
CA SER A 420 20.97 -21.94 4.59
C SER A 420 20.61 -22.10 3.12
N VAL A 421 19.36 -21.79 2.79
CA VAL A 421 18.84 -21.69 1.43
C VAL A 421 18.43 -20.25 1.19
N ILE A 422 19.08 -19.59 0.23
CA ILE A 422 18.74 -18.24 -0.22
C ILE A 422 17.82 -18.40 -1.43
N ALA A 423 16.66 -17.76 -1.38
CA ALA A 423 15.72 -17.70 -2.49
C ALA A 423 15.28 -16.26 -2.74
N ASN A 424 15.05 -15.92 -4.01
CA ASN A 424 14.52 -14.63 -4.39
C ASN A 424 13.00 -14.58 -4.12
N ALA A 425 12.53 -13.48 -3.52
CA ALA A 425 11.17 -13.29 -3.04
C ALA A 425 10.55 -11.94 -3.51
N CYS A 426 10.99 -11.49 -4.69
CA CYS A 426 10.49 -10.34 -5.45
C CYS A 426 10.43 -10.71 -6.93
N ASP A 427 9.53 -10.10 -7.69
CA ASP A 427 9.75 -9.94 -9.12
C ASP A 427 10.68 -8.73 -9.35
N GLN A 428 11.86 -8.99 -9.94
CA GLN A 428 12.85 -7.96 -10.26
C GLN A 428 13.40 -8.15 -11.68
N GLN A 429 13.59 -7.05 -12.41
CA GLN A 429 14.12 -7.08 -13.77
C GLN A 429 15.27 -6.08 -13.94
N GLY A 430 16.34 -6.53 -14.60
CA GLY A 430 17.53 -5.73 -14.88
C GLY A 430 17.58 -5.24 -16.34
N PHE A 431 17.50 -3.93 -16.54
CA PHE A 431 17.54 -3.27 -17.83
C PHE A 431 18.93 -2.69 -18.11
N GLY A 432 19.56 -3.16 -19.19
CA GLY A 432 20.71 -2.47 -19.76
C GLY A 432 20.29 -1.24 -20.56
N ALA A 433 21.12 -0.21 -20.59
CA ALA A 433 20.83 1.01 -21.34
C ALA A 433 20.58 0.74 -22.84
N GLN A 434 19.49 1.31 -23.38
CA GLN A 434 19.16 1.25 -24.81
C GLN A 434 19.87 2.31 -25.64
N ALA A 435 20.19 3.45 -25.04
CA ALA A 435 20.93 4.54 -25.65
C ALA A 435 21.79 5.23 -24.60
N ASN A 436 22.99 5.68 -24.98
CA ASN A 436 23.86 6.49 -24.12
C ASN A 436 24.70 7.48 -24.93
N ALA A 437 24.90 8.70 -24.43
CA ALA A 437 25.75 9.69 -25.11
C ALA A 437 26.32 10.73 -24.15
N THR A 438 27.59 11.06 -24.33
CA THR A 438 28.18 12.30 -23.79
C THR A 438 27.88 13.47 -24.73
N VAL A 439 27.70 14.65 -24.14
CA VAL A 439 27.70 15.94 -24.85
C VAL A 439 28.73 16.86 -24.21
N SER A 440 29.27 17.83 -24.98
CA SER A 440 30.21 18.81 -24.44
C SER A 440 29.94 20.22 -24.89
N ARG A 441 29.94 21.17 -23.94
CA ARG A 441 29.90 22.61 -24.18
C ARG A 441 31.09 23.10 -25.02
N SER A 442 32.20 22.36 -25.03
CA SER A 442 33.38 22.66 -25.84
C SER A 442 33.22 22.29 -27.32
N GLU A 443 32.31 21.37 -27.64
CA GLU A 443 32.03 20.90 -29.00
C GLU A 443 30.51 20.86 -29.24
N PRO A 444 29.83 22.02 -29.18
CA PRO A 444 28.42 22.03 -28.81
C PRO A 444 27.47 21.48 -29.89
N ASP A 445 27.90 21.52 -31.15
CA ASP A 445 27.15 21.01 -32.31
C ASP A 445 27.66 19.62 -32.78
N THR A 446 28.55 18.98 -32.01
CA THR A 446 29.06 17.63 -32.26
C THR A 446 28.25 16.60 -31.45
N ALA A 447 27.85 15.49 -32.10
CA ALA A 447 27.35 14.30 -31.41
C ALA A 447 28.54 13.38 -31.10
N LEU A 448 28.83 13.18 -29.82
CA LEU A 448 30.03 12.44 -29.37
C LEU A 448 29.75 10.94 -29.13
N GLY A 449 28.51 10.57 -28.80
CA GLY A 449 28.14 9.20 -28.43
C GLY A 449 28.83 8.74 -27.15
N GLU A 450 29.14 7.44 -27.05
CA GLU A 450 29.89 6.86 -25.92
C GLU A 450 31.40 7.13 -25.99
N GLY A 451 32.00 7.26 -27.17
CA GLY A 451 33.45 7.40 -27.33
C GLY A 451 34.22 6.21 -26.73
N ASP A 452 35.23 6.51 -25.90
CA ASP A 452 35.95 5.52 -25.06
C ASP A 452 35.29 5.34 -23.66
N GLY A 453 34.20 6.06 -23.38
CA GLY A 453 33.48 6.04 -22.10
C GLY A 453 32.68 7.34 -21.86
N LEU A 454 31.61 7.24 -21.07
CA LEU A 454 30.68 8.34 -20.79
C LEU A 454 31.32 9.37 -19.83
N VAL A 455 31.64 10.56 -20.31
CA VAL A 455 32.32 11.61 -19.54
C VAL A 455 31.32 12.58 -18.89
N ALA A 456 31.46 12.80 -17.58
CA ALA A 456 30.96 13.97 -16.87
C ALA A 456 32.16 14.78 -16.33
N ASP A 457 32.22 16.08 -16.64
CA ASP A 457 33.34 16.97 -16.30
C ASP A 457 32.83 18.40 -16.07
N ARG A 458 32.65 18.76 -14.80
CA ARG A 458 32.19 20.08 -14.33
C ARG A 458 31.07 20.65 -15.22
N ASP A 459 31.21 21.90 -15.63
CA ASP A 459 30.32 22.58 -16.57
C ASP A 459 30.69 22.36 -18.05
N ARG A 460 31.67 21.49 -18.35
CA ARG A 460 32.17 21.22 -19.70
C ARG A 460 31.43 20.07 -20.38
N SER A 461 31.22 18.96 -19.70
CA SER A 461 30.58 17.76 -20.28
C SER A 461 29.63 17.08 -19.30
N GLU A 462 28.55 16.55 -19.83
CA GLU A 462 27.53 15.77 -19.13
C GLU A 462 27.11 14.59 -20.04
N PHE A 463 26.55 13.52 -19.48
CA PHE A 463 26.12 12.37 -20.27
C PHE A 463 24.69 11.92 -19.96
N TYR A 464 24.11 11.23 -20.92
CA TYR A 464 22.74 10.75 -20.90
C TYR A 464 22.68 9.23 -21.06
N VAL A 465 21.70 8.61 -20.43
CA VAL A 465 21.42 7.17 -20.50
C VAL A 465 19.90 6.96 -20.53
N ARG A 466 19.38 6.17 -21.48
CA ARG A 466 17.94 5.80 -21.54
C ARG A 466 17.73 4.32 -21.29
N PHE A 467 16.76 4.00 -20.45
CA PHE A 467 16.28 2.66 -20.15
C PHE A 467 14.84 2.47 -20.66
N ASP A 468 14.50 1.24 -21.03
CA ASP A 468 13.19 0.81 -21.52
C ASP A 468 12.73 -0.33 -20.61
N MET A 469 11.55 -0.15 -20.01
CA MET A 469 10.96 -1.00 -18.99
C MET A 469 9.75 -1.79 -19.53
N SER A 470 9.49 -1.78 -20.84
CA SER A 470 8.36 -2.46 -21.50
C SER A 470 8.38 -4.01 -21.40
N GLN A 471 9.38 -4.58 -20.73
CA GLN A 471 9.41 -6.00 -20.36
C GLN A 471 8.69 -6.31 -19.04
N ILE A 472 8.43 -5.30 -18.19
CA ILE A 472 7.57 -5.44 -17.01
C ILE A 472 6.11 -5.59 -17.48
N PRO A 473 5.30 -6.47 -16.88
CA PRO A 473 3.88 -6.57 -17.18
C PRO A 473 3.13 -5.23 -17.06
N VAL A 474 2.21 -4.97 -18.00
CA VAL A 474 1.37 -3.77 -17.94
C VAL A 474 0.38 -3.90 -16.79
N GLY A 475 0.41 -2.94 -15.86
CA GLY A 475 -0.42 -2.94 -14.64
C GLY A 475 0.22 -3.62 -13.43
N SER A 476 1.52 -3.93 -13.47
CA SER A 476 2.32 -4.19 -12.27
C SER A 476 2.65 -2.91 -11.52
N GLU A 477 2.70 -2.97 -10.19
CA GLU A 477 3.08 -1.83 -9.35
C GLU A 477 4.60 -1.78 -9.19
N ILE A 478 5.22 -0.63 -9.46
CA ILE A 478 6.66 -0.45 -9.22
C ILE A 478 6.87 -0.14 -7.75
N VAL A 479 7.59 -1.03 -7.05
CA VAL A 479 7.90 -0.90 -5.62
C VAL A 479 9.38 -0.59 -5.33
N GLY A 480 10.28 -0.69 -6.31
CA GLY A 480 11.69 -0.30 -6.11
C GLY A 480 12.44 -0.03 -7.40
N ALA A 481 13.45 0.84 -7.33
CA ALA A 481 14.34 1.13 -8.46
C ALA A 481 15.76 1.44 -7.99
N GLN A 482 16.74 0.85 -8.68
CA GLN A 482 18.16 0.99 -8.36
C GLN A 482 19.00 1.14 -9.64
N LEU A 483 19.84 2.17 -9.72
CA LEU A 483 20.75 2.39 -10.84
C LEU A 483 22.19 2.00 -10.46
N GLU A 484 22.78 1.09 -11.23
CA GLU A 484 24.21 0.76 -11.18
C GLU A 484 24.97 1.45 -12.33
N LEU A 485 26.04 2.17 -11.97
CA LEU A 485 27.02 2.77 -12.87
C LEU A 485 28.44 2.36 -12.44
N VAL A 486 29.40 2.36 -13.37
CA VAL A 486 30.81 2.06 -13.06
C VAL A 486 31.71 3.19 -13.53
N ALA A 487 32.39 3.86 -12.60
CA ALA A 487 33.43 4.84 -12.93
C ALA A 487 34.74 4.11 -13.27
N ILE A 488 35.14 4.21 -14.53
CA ILE A 488 36.39 3.63 -15.05
C ILE A 488 37.56 4.61 -14.95
N ASP A 489 37.29 5.92 -15.05
CA ASP A 489 38.28 6.95 -14.73
C ASP A 489 37.76 8.13 -13.92
N ALA A 490 38.67 8.77 -13.17
CA ALA A 490 38.38 9.86 -12.26
C ALA A 490 39.58 10.81 -12.17
N THR A 491 39.36 12.12 -12.28
CA THR A 491 40.41 13.15 -12.22
C THR A 491 39.95 14.31 -11.35
N SER A 492 40.65 14.54 -10.24
CA SER A 492 40.43 15.74 -9.43
C SER A 492 41.11 16.96 -10.04
N PHE A 493 40.35 18.04 -10.12
CA PHE A 493 40.77 19.42 -10.39
C PHE A 493 40.77 20.27 -9.10
N GLY A 494 40.56 19.65 -7.93
CA GLY A 494 40.49 20.29 -6.62
C GLY A 494 39.07 20.60 -6.13
N GLY A 495 38.05 19.91 -6.67
CA GLY A 495 36.69 19.90 -6.13
C GLY A 495 36.45 18.77 -5.12
N ASP A 496 35.18 18.56 -4.79
CA ASP A 496 34.69 17.54 -3.84
C ASP A 496 34.23 16.23 -4.55
N ALA A 497 34.70 15.97 -5.77
CA ALA A 497 34.40 14.81 -6.61
C ALA A 497 32.90 14.44 -6.71
N THR A 498 32.02 15.44 -6.69
CA THR A 498 30.57 15.28 -6.60
C THR A 498 29.87 15.31 -7.97
N PHE A 499 28.92 14.39 -8.15
CA PHE A 499 28.12 14.16 -9.35
C PHE A 499 26.64 14.12 -9.00
N THR A 500 25.80 14.50 -9.96
CA THR A 500 24.33 14.52 -9.84
C THR A 500 23.71 13.52 -10.81
N LEU A 501 22.58 12.92 -10.43
CA LEU A 501 21.68 12.18 -11.30
C LEU A 501 20.40 13.00 -11.49
N ASP A 502 19.96 13.22 -12.72
CA ASP A 502 18.73 13.99 -13.02
C ASP A 502 17.82 13.25 -14.00
N TYR A 503 16.51 13.51 -13.93
CA TYR A 503 15.54 13.11 -14.96
C TYR A 503 15.54 14.09 -16.14
N LEU A 504 15.20 13.66 -17.37
CA LEU A 504 15.08 14.51 -18.55
C LEU A 504 13.65 14.94 -18.86
N THR A 505 13.45 16.16 -19.36
CA THR A 505 12.14 16.65 -19.79
C THR A 505 11.50 15.88 -20.96
N THR A 506 12.24 14.97 -21.63
CA THR A 506 11.72 14.15 -22.73
C THR A 506 12.62 12.95 -23.05
N GLU A 507 11.99 11.83 -23.45
CA GLU A 507 12.67 10.65 -24.01
C GLU A 507 13.14 10.85 -25.46
N VAL A 508 12.71 11.93 -26.12
CA VAL A 508 12.90 12.15 -27.57
C VAL A 508 14.32 12.68 -27.86
N TRP A 509 15.29 11.79 -27.76
CA TRP A 509 16.68 11.98 -28.20
C TRP A 509 17.26 10.69 -28.80
N ASP A 510 18.36 10.83 -29.53
CA ASP A 510 19.02 9.73 -30.26
C ASP A 510 20.55 9.82 -30.10
N GLU A 511 21.18 8.68 -29.78
CA GLU A 511 22.60 8.52 -29.45
C GLU A 511 23.55 9.00 -30.56
N ALA A 512 23.14 8.90 -31.82
CA ALA A 512 23.94 9.28 -32.99
C ALA A 512 23.76 10.74 -33.43
N SER A 513 22.88 11.52 -32.77
CA SER A 513 22.53 12.88 -33.18
C SER A 513 22.31 13.90 -32.05
N VAL A 514 22.29 13.47 -30.79
CA VAL A 514 22.25 14.38 -29.64
C VAL A 514 23.58 15.14 -29.48
N THR A 515 23.49 16.47 -29.37
CA THR A 515 24.62 17.40 -29.19
C THR A 515 24.37 18.28 -27.98
N TYR A 516 25.37 19.05 -27.53
CA TYR A 516 25.14 19.97 -26.40
C TYR A 516 24.08 21.04 -26.74
N SER A 517 24.00 21.46 -28.01
CA SER A 517 23.01 22.41 -28.53
C SER A 517 21.59 21.83 -28.68
N SER A 518 21.44 20.50 -28.82
CA SER A 518 20.14 19.84 -29.08
C SER A 518 19.60 18.97 -27.94
N ARG A 519 20.37 18.77 -26.87
CA ARG A 519 20.04 17.90 -25.74
C ARG A 519 18.73 18.25 -25.00
N PRO A 520 18.04 17.25 -24.42
CA PRO A 520 16.98 17.49 -23.44
C PRO A 520 17.49 18.29 -22.23
N ALA A 521 16.61 19.08 -21.63
CA ALA A 521 16.86 19.71 -20.34
C ALA A 521 16.63 18.70 -19.21
N ALA A 522 17.30 18.89 -18.07
CA ALA A 522 16.94 18.20 -16.84
C ALA A 522 15.59 18.72 -16.30
N ALA A 523 14.89 17.89 -15.53
CA ALA A 523 13.59 18.16 -14.94
C ALA A 523 13.56 17.81 -13.45
N GLY A 524 12.73 18.52 -12.67
CA GLY A 524 12.54 18.25 -11.25
C GLY A 524 13.71 18.68 -10.37
N ALA A 525 13.91 17.95 -9.27
CA ALA A 525 15.10 18.02 -8.42
C ALA A 525 16.14 16.97 -8.86
N GLU A 526 17.34 17.01 -8.28
CA GLU A 526 18.32 15.93 -8.41
C GLU A 526 17.74 14.62 -7.83
N LEU A 527 17.78 13.53 -8.59
CA LEU A 527 17.30 12.21 -8.15
C LEU A 527 18.27 11.57 -7.16
N ALA A 528 19.55 11.88 -7.28
CA ALA A 528 20.61 11.44 -6.38
C ALA A 528 21.85 12.33 -6.54
N THR A 529 22.61 12.49 -5.45
CA THR A 529 23.93 13.12 -5.45
C THR A 529 24.95 12.11 -4.94
N PHE A 530 26.08 11.92 -5.62
CA PHE A 530 27.08 10.89 -5.28
C PHE A 530 28.51 11.36 -5.51
N THR A 531 29.50 10.60 -5.03
CA THR A 531 30.94 10.92 -5.20
C THR A 531 31.73 9.76 -5.79
N VAL A 532 32.84 10.08 -6.46
CA VAL A 532 33.79 9.14 -7.08
C VAL A 532 35.17 9.30 -6.42
N ASP A 533 35.87 8.20 -6.12
CA ASP A 533 37.22 8.29 -5.57
C ASP A 533 38.23 8.72 -6.64
N THR A 534 38.83 9.89 -6.45
CA THR A 534 39.88 10.45 -7.31
C THR A 534 41.30 10.13 -6.81
N SER A 535 41.48 9.24 -5.84
CA SER A 535 42.80 8.89 -5.29
C SER A 535 43.66 8.10 -6.27
N GLU A 536 45.00 8.21 -6.15
CA GLU A 536 45.94 7.36 -6.91
C GLU A 536 45.83 5.86 -6.57
N THR A 537 45.09 5.53 -5.50
CA THR A 537 44.84 4.19 -4.98
C THR A 537 43.39 3.70 -5.20
N ARG A 538 42.59 4.44 -5.98
CA ARG A 538 41.18 4.12 -6.25
C ARG A 538 40.99 2.75 -6.87
N ASP A 539 39.78 2.20 -6.76
CA ASP A 539 39.37 1.13 -7.67
C ASP A 539 39.30 1.69 -9.10
N HIS A 540 39.94 0.99 -10.04
CA HIS A 540 39.88 1.33 -11.46
C HIS A 540 38.51 1.03 -12.09
N ALA A 541 37.63 0.31 -11.41
CA ALA A 541 36.26 0.05 -11.80
C ALA A 541 35.29 0.25 -10.61
N GLN A 542 35.38 1.42 -9.96
CA GLN A 542 34.49 1.76 -8.85
C GLN A 542 33.02 1.64 -9.27
N ARG A 543 32.25 0.82 -8.54
CA ARG A 543 30.80 0.71 -8.69
C ARG A 543 30.10 1.81 -7.89
N ILE A 544 29.12 2.46 -8.52
CA ILE A 544 28.20 3.42 -7.91
C ILE A 544 26.82 2.76 -7.99
N ILE A 545 26.15 2.64 -6.85
CA ILE A 545 24.79 2.10 -6.72
C ILE A 545 23.94 3.22 -6.15
N LEU A 546 22.87 3.60 -6.86
CA LEU A 546 21.96 4.67 -6.50
C LEU A 546 20.57 4.07 -6.24
N ASP A 547 20.11 4.21 -5.00
CA ASP A 547 18.85 3.68 -4.47
C ASP A 547 18.27 4.79 -3.56
N THR A 548 17.53 5.70 -4.19
CA THR A 548 16.97 6.90 -3.57
C THR A 548 15.46 6.94 -3.77
N THR A 549 14.75 7.63 -2.87
CA THR A 549 13.30 7.77 -2.97
C THR A 549 12.92 8.51 -4.26
N GLU A 550 13.66 9.56 -4.60
CA GLU A 550 13.44 10.43 -5.74
C GLU A 550 13.66 9.70 -7.07
N LEU A 551 14.65 8.80 -7.15
CA LEU A 551 14.83 7.89 -8.29
C LEU A 551 13.66 6.90 -8.40
N PHE A 552 13.25 6.31 -7.27
CA PHE A 552 12.12 5.38 -7.21
C PHE A 552 10.80 6.02 -7.67
N GLU A 553 10.41 7.17 -7.11
CA GLU A 553 9.19 7.89 -7.48
C GLU A 553 9.19 8.25 -8.97
N THR A 554 10.32 8.73 -9.48
CA THR A 554 10.47 9.05 -10.90
C THR A 554 10.34 7.80 -11.77
N VAL A 555 10.98 6.68 -11.41
CA VAL A 555 10.87 5.43 -12.17
C VAL A 555 9.44 4.89 -12.17
N ALA A 556 8.70 5.00 -11.06
CA ALA A 556 7.30 4.62 -10.98
C ALA A 556 6.40 5.51 -11.87
N GLU A 557 6.53 6.84 -11.81
CA GLU A 557 5.77 7.76 -12.68
C GLU A 557 6.08 7.52 -14.16
N ARG A 558 7.36 7.31 -14.50
CA ARG A 558 7.83 7.09 -15.87
C ARG A 558 7.48 5.72 -16.42
N PHE A 559 7.30 4.71 -15.57
CA PHE A 559 6.73 3.43 -15.97
C PHE A 559 5.29 3.61 -16.46
N GLU A 560 4.41 4.21 -15.64
CA GLU A 560 3.00 4.44 -15.98
C GLU A 560 2.82 5.38 -17.19
N ALA A 561 3.69 6.37 -17.35
CA ALA A 561 3.58 7.36 -18.44
C ALA A 561 4.04 6.82 -19.81
N GLU A 562 5.25 6.23 -19.89
CA GLU A 562 5.92 5.94 -21.17
C GLU A 562 6.73 4.62 -21.16
N GLN A 563 6.67 3.82 -20.08
CA GLN A 563 7.48 2.62 -19.84
C GLN A 563 8.99 2.80 -20.15
N SER A 564 9.51 4.02 -20.04
CA SER A 564 10.90 4.36 -20.35
C SER A 564 11.35 5.59 -19.59
N ILE A 565 12.64 5.65 -19.28
CA ILE A 565 13.23 6.74 -18.50
C ILE A 565 14.60 7.13 -19.05
N SER A 566 14.75 8.42 -19.36
CA SER A 566 16.03 9.04 -19.67
C SER A 566 16.59 9.79 -18.48
N LEU A 567 17.86 9.53 -18.19
CA LEU A 567 18.61 10.08 -17.07
C LEU A 567 19.84 10.87 -17.57
N ARG A 568 20.22 11.90 -16.81
CA ARG A 568 21.46 12.67 -16.95
C ARG A 568 22.41 12.32 -15.81
N VAL A 569 23.71 12.34 -16.09
CA VAL A 569 24.74 12.53 -15.06
C VAL A 569 25.58 13.76 -15.40
N ALA A 570 25.70 14.66 -14.42
CA ALA A 570 26.54 15.86 -14.48
C ALA A 570 27.49 15.91 -13.28
N ALA A 571 28.46 16.84 -13.30
CA ALA A 571 29.48 16.99 -12.27
C ALA A 571 29.62 18.45 -11.84
N SER A 572 29.93 18.70 -10.57
CA SER A 572 30.03 20.07 -10.03
C SER A 572 31.46 20.60 -9.93
N GLY A 573 32.40 19.77 -9.45
CA GLY A 573 33.78 20.19 -9.11
C GLY A 573 34.91 19.52 -9.89
N ASP A 574 34.73 18.26 -10.31
CA ASP A 574 35.78 17.43 -10.91
C ASP A 574 35.27 16.68 -12.16
N ALA A 575 36.02 15.69 -12.65
CA ALA A 575 35.63 14.86 -13.80
C ALA A 575 35.74 13.36 -13.53
N ALA A 576 34.86 12.58 -14.15
CA ALA A 576 34.93 11.13 -14.23
C ALA A 576 34.42 10.61 -15.58
N THR A 577 34.95 9.45 -15.96
CA THR A 577 34.54 8.67 -17.14
C THR A 577 33.93 7.37 -16.65
N PHE A 578 32.71 7.08 -17.11
CA PHE A 578 31.94 5.90 -16.73
C PHE A 578 31.88 4.90 -17.90
N ALA A 579 31.81 3.61 -17.59
CA ALA A 579 31.58 2.60 -18.61
C ALA A 579 30.18 2.80 -19.23
N GLY A 580 30.10 2.76 -20.57
CA GLY A 580 28.84 2.81 -21.30
C GLY A 580 28.35 1.44 -21.74
N ARG A 581 27.29 1.43 -22.55
CA ARG A 581 26.59 0.21 -22.99
C ARG A 581 27.33 -0.59 -24.07
N ASN A 582 28.38 -0.01 -24.66
CA ASN A 582 29.24 -0.68 -25.63
C ASN A 582 30.59 -1.10 -25.02
N HIS A 583 30.83 -0.81 -23.73
CA HIS A 583 32.08 -1.13 -23.04
C HIS A 583 32.39 -2.65 -23.08
N SER A 584 33.68 -2.99 -23.21
CA SER A 584 34.13 -4.38 -23.44
C SER A 584 33.76 -5.38 -22.32
N GLN A 585 33.69 -4.90 -21.07
CA GLN A 585 33.23 -5.68 -19.91
C GLN A 585 31.75 -5.40 -19.66
N THR A 586 30.88 -6.37 -19.97
CA THR A 586 29.42 -6.24 -19.87
C THR A 586 28.92 -6.05 -18.43
N ALA A 587 29.64 -6.58 -17.45
CA ALA A 587 29.34 -6.40 -16.01
C ALA A 587 29.62 -4.97 -15.50
N TRP A 588 30.03 -4.04 -16.37
CA TRP A 588 30.19 -2.61 -16.09
C TRP A 588 29.20 -1.74 -16.90
N HIS A 589 28.32 -2.32 -17.72
CA HIS A 589 27.32 -1.55 -18.46
C HIS A 589 26.33 -0.87 -17.50
N PRO A 590 25.86 0.37 -17.81
CA PRO A 590 24.81 1.03 -17.04
C PRO A 590 23.56 0.15 -16.95
N ARG A 591 23.08 -0.08 -15.72
CA ARG A 591 21.97 -1.01 -15.43
C ARG A 591 20.96 -0.38 -14.47
N LEU A 592 19.72 -0.26 -14.90
CA LEU A 592 18.59 0.01 -14.04
C LEU A 592 17.96 -1.32 -13.61
N THR A 593 17.93 -1.63 -12.32
CA THR A 593 17.17 -2.76 -11.77
C THR A 593 15.87 -2.23 -11.17
N VAL A 594 14.75 -2.81 -11.54
CA VAL A 594 13.40 -2.41 -11.07
C VAL A 594 12.76 -3.61 -10.36
N ILE A 595 12.12 -3.34 -9.22
CA ILE A 595 11.38 -4.30 -8.40
C ILE A 595 9.89 -3.95 -8.54
N TYR A 596 9.06 -4.95 -8.80
CA TYR A 596 7.63 -4.77 -9.07
C TYR A 596 6.78 -5.92 -8.48
N GLU A 597 5.47 -5.68 -8.40
CA GLU A 597 4.45 -6.64 -7.90
C GLU A 597 3.22 -6.70 -8.83
#